data_AF-A0A1F3K7V8-F1
#
_entry.id   AF-A0A1F3K7V8-F1
#
_cell.length_a   1.000
_cell.length_b   1.000
_cell.length_c   1.000
_cell.angle_alpha   90.00
_cell.angle_beta   90.00
_cell.angle_gamma   90.00
#
_symmetry.space_group_name_H-M   'P 1'
#
loop_
_entity.id
_entity.type
_entity.pdbx_description
1 polymer ?
#
loop_
_entity_poly.entity_id
_entity_poly.type
_entity_poly.pdbx_seq_one_letter_code
_entity_poly.pdbx_strand_id
1 'polypeptide(L)'
;MRKIITAILSIISMLPGAINAATVDISVTTDTYVSASATTSNYGTGQYLYAQYSTSLLTLMKVDLSSIPTHAIITKAELYLFASSVTSPSSVFYFDKATASWGETTATYANKPATTTTGRISKSGFPSANTIDITSWAQGWYSSPSSNYGFQISAAASGNSATFYSAEFGGTVSLRPYVKITYTTDYISWTNMTGGFGTSGTGFSTYMSTGTANSYNTLPANTDGTFGFTIGSINSGSMVLGLADPTNLSAVLYGFSITYSSSTSTSTVVAKANGSTVGSYSSIPAGTVCSVQRTGNNLVFKVGASTCTYTGTSTDGAHRLVVVANISSTGAYFNYVWASFGTYYNAPATVSNYIPARTATANYIATISPRTAVTSVPDITLSRFPDSYPEDIRYFDGLGRPVLTVSVCASPTGKDIVTEVGYDNVGRQVYDYLPFTKASNKGAFIAASTCATNRTSFYATGNSNGVVVETNT
;
A
#
# COMPACT_ATOMS: atom_id res chain seq x y z
N MET A 1 -21.35 -11.92 17.95
CA MET A 1 -19.90 -11.64 17.81
C MET A 1 -19.70 -10.79 16.56
N ARG A 2 -19.34 -9.52 16.70
CA ARG A 2 -19.06 -8.63 15.57
C ARG A 2 -17.64 -8.92 15.05
N LYS A 3 -17.54 -9.12 13.73
CA LYS A 3 -16.34 -9.51 12.99
C LYS A 3 -15.26 -8.41 13.09
N ILE A 4 -14.07 -8.75 13.59
CA ILE A 4 -12.85 -7.94 13.44
C ILE A 4 -12.00 -8.65 12.37
N ILE A 5 -11.87 -8.02 11.21
CA ILE A 5 -11.00 -8.46 10.12
C ILE A 5 -9.58 -8.10 10.53
N THR A 6 -8.73 -9.10 10.78
CA THR A 6 -7.30 -8.91 11.07
C THR A 6 -6.51 -9.29 9.82
N ALA A 7 -6.04 -8.29 9.07
CA ALA A 7 -5.04 -8.50 8.02
C ALA A 7 -3.65 -8.55 8.69
N ILE A 8 -3.01 -9.72 8.67
CA ILE A 8 -1.63 -9.89 9.16
C ILE A 8 -0.69 -9.57 7.99
N LEU A 9 -0.08 -8.39 8.03
CA LEU A 9 0.97 -7.99 7.08
C LEU A 9 2.31 -8.56 7.57
N SER A 10 2.82 -9.59 6.91
CA SER A 10 4.14 -10.17 7.22
C SER A 10 5.21 -9.49 6.36
N ILE A 11 6.10 -8.69 6.98
CA ILE A 11 7.22 -8.04 6.29
C ILE A 11 8.43 -9.00 6.32
N ILE A 12 8.83 -9.51 5.14
CA ILE A 12 10.07 -10.28 4.97
C ILE A 12 11.25 -9.29 4.74
N SER A 13 12.35 -9.52 5.43
CA SER A 13 13.53 -8.63 5.51
C SER A 13 14.51 -8.76 4.33
N MET A 14 14.64 -7.68 3.57
CA MET A 14 15.85 -6.95 3.11
C MET A 14 17.04 -7.68 2.43
N LEU A 15 17.15 -7.46 1.11
CA LEU A 15 18.39 -7.30 0.33
C LEU A 15 18.26 -5.99 -0.49
N PRO A 16 19.31 -5.13 -0.61
CA PRO A 16 19.26 -3.96 -1.49
C PRO A 16 19.27 -4.42 -2.96
N GLY A 17 18.21 -4.11 -3.70
CA GLY A 17 18.08 -4.43 -5.13
C GLY A 17 16.90 -5.33 -5.52
N ALA A 18 16.13 -5.84 -4.55
CA ALA A 18 14.89 -6.56 -4.82
C ALA A 18 13.69 -5.60 -4.86
N ILE A 19 12.89 -5.69 -5.92
CA ILE A 19 11.56 -5.08 -6.04
C ILE A 19 10.74 -5.63 -4.86
N ASN A 20 10.45 -4.82 -3.84
CA ASN A 20 9.73 -5.30 -2.65
C ASN A 20 8.27 -5.54 -3.00
N ALA A 21 7.94 -6.79 -3.32
CA ALA A 21 6.56 -7.23 -3.49
C ALA A 21 5.91 -7.38 -2.10
N ALA A 22 4.75 -6.75 -1.92
CA ALA A 22 3.91 -6.93 -0.75
C ALA A 22 3.03 -8.18 -0.95
N THR A 23 2.74 -8.89 0.15
CA THR A 23 1.83 -10.03 0.15
C THR A 23 0.70 -9.80 1.14
N VAL A 24 -0.53 -10.12 0.73
CA VAL A 24 -1.74 -10.06 1.56
C VAL A 24 -2.57 -11.33 1.40
N ASP A 25 -3.09 -11.83 2.52
CA ASP A 25 -4.06 -12.91 2.53
C ASP A 25 -5.48 -12.32 2.65
N ILE A 26 -6.33 -12.66 1.69
CA ILE A 26 -7.72 -12.20 1.59
C ILE A 26 -8.65 -13.38 1.81
N SER A 27 -9.45 -13.35 2.87
CA SER A 27 -10.48 -14.36 3.10
C SER A 27 -11.52 -14.35 1.99
N VAL A 28 -11.91 -15.54 1.52
CA VAL A 28 -13.11 -15.67 0.68
C VAL A 28 -14.33 -15.54 1.59
N THR A 29 -15.26 -14.67 1.23
CA THR A 29 -16.48 -14.38 2.01
C THR A 29 -17.76 -14.53 1.18
N THR A 30 -17.66 -15.12 0.00
CA THR A 30 -18.82 -15.26 -0.89
C THR A 30 -18.71 -16.59 -1.62
N ASP A 31 -19.40 -17.59 -1.09
CA ASP A 31 -19.53 -18.91 -1.68
C ASP A 31 -20.89 -19.56 -1.42
N THR A 32 -21.27 -20.49 -2.28
CA THR A 32 -22.48 -21.30 -2.09
C THR A 32 -22.38 -22.51 -3.00
N TYR A 33 -23.23 -23.51 -2.78
CA TYR A 33 -23.59 -24.44 -3.84
C TYR A 33 -25.05 -24.25 -4.26
N VAL A 34 -25.42 -24.79 -5.42
CA VAL A 34 -26.78 -24.83 -5.92
C VAL A 34 -27.12 -26.24 -6.39
N SER A 35 -28.36 -26.68 -6.14
CA SER A 35 -28.79 -28.05 -6.44
C SER A 35 -30.05 -28.11 -7.31
N ALA A 36 -30.03 -28.91 -8.37
CA ALA A 36 -31.18 -29.18 -9.22
C ALA A 36 -32.31 -29.92 -8.48
N SER A 37 -31.99 -30.66 -7.41
CA SER A 37 -32.99 -31.33 -6.58
C SER A 37 -33.84 -30.37 -5.74
N ALA A 38 -33.39 -29.12 -5.60
CA ALA A 38 -34.03 -28.09 -4.79
C ALA A 38 -33.83 -26.73 -5.46
N THR A 39 -34.56 -26.49 -6.56
CA THR A 39 -34.20 -25.45 -7.54
C THR A 39 -34.28 -24.01 -7.02
N THR A 40 -35.08 -23.78 -5.99
CA THR A 40 -35.32 -22.47 -5.35
C THR A 40 -34.58 -22.31 -4.02
N SER A 41 -33.87 -23.33 -3.55
CA SER A 41 -33.14 -23.27 -2.28
C SER A 41 -31.81 -22.55 -2.42
N ASN A 42 -31.47 -21.76 -1.40
CA ASN A 42 -30.18 -21.10 -1.25
C ASN A 42 -29.35 -21.82 -0.18
N TYR A 43 -28.05 -21.93 -0.39
CA TYR A 43 -27.14 -22.66 0.50
C TYR A 43 -25.92 -21.83 0.92
N GLY A 44 -26.00 -20.50 0.85
CA GLY A 44 -24.87 -19.60 1.16
C GLY A 44 -24.46 -19.57 2.64
N THR A 45 -25.18 -20.29 3.52
CA THR A 45 -24.82 -20.48 4.94
C THR A 45 -24.29 -21.89 5.23
N GLY A 46 -24.15 -22.73 4.21
CA GLY A 46 -23.65 -24.09 4.34
C GLY A 46 -22.18 -24.08 4.77
N GLN A 47 -21.79 -25.03 5.63
CA GLN A 47 -20.41 -25.17 6.10
C GLN A 47 -19.48 -25.90 5.10
N TYR A 48 -20.09 -26.47 4.05
CA TYR A 48 -19.41 -27.29 3.05
C TYR A 48 -19.90 -26.94 1.64
N LEU A 49 -18.99 -27.07 0.69
CA LEU A 49 -19.21 -26.91 -0.74
C LEU A 49 -18.98 -28.25 -1.45
N TYR A 50 -19.68 -28.47 -2.56
CA TYR A 50 -19.68 -29.77 -3.24
C TYR A 50 -19.32 -29.61 -4.72
N ALA A 51 -18.32 -30.38 -5.16
CA ALA A 51 -17.96 -30.47 -6.57
C ALA A 51 -18.04 -31.92 -7.02
N GLN A 52 -18.77 -32.18 -8.10
CA GLN A 52 -18.92 -33.50 -8.70
C GLN A 52 -19.05 -33.36 -10.22
N TYR A 53 -18.93 -34.47 -10.94
CA TYR A 53 -19.19 -34.50 -12.39
C TYR A 53 -20.70 -34.51 -12.64
N SER A 54 -21.33 -33.35 -12.46
CA SER A 54 -22.77 -33.19 -12.58
C SER A 54 -23.12 -31.75 -12.92
N THR A 55 -24.15 -31.59 -13.74
CA THR A 55 -24.81 -30.29 -13.93
C THR A 55 -25.80 -29.98 -12.81
N SER A 56 -26.11 -30.96 -11.94
CA SER A 56 -27.16 -30.87 -10.92
C SER A 56 -26.67 -30.36 -9.57
N LEU A 57 -25.35 -30.29 -9.34
CA LEU A 57 -24.79 -29.78 -8.08
C LEU A 57 -23.53 -28.99 -8.41
N LEU A 58 -23.58 -27.68 -8.18
CA LEU A 58 -22.58 -26.73 -8.66
C LEU A 58 -22.15 -25.81 -7.52
N THR A 59 -20.85 -25.68 -7.30
CA THR A 59 -20.29 -24.73 -6.32
C THR A 59 -19.94 -23.42 -7.02
N LEU A 60 -20.32 -22.30 -6.41
CA LEU A 60 -19.99 -20.93 -6.83
C LEU A 60 -19.13 -20.27 -5.76
N MET A 61 -18.11 -19.53 -6.18
CA MET A 61 -17.21 -18.81 -5.29
C MET A 61 -16.77 -17.50 -5.94
N LYS A 62 -16.67 -16.43 -5.14
CA LYS A 62 -16.20 -15.12 -5.60
C LYS A 62 -15.11 -14.58 -4.67
N VAL A 63 -14.07 -14.02 -5.26
CA VAL A 63 -12.95 -13.38 -4.56
C VAL A 63 -13.14 -11.88 -4.59
N ASP A 64 -13.07 -11.22 -3.44
CA ASP A 64 -13.07 -9.76 -3.36
C ASP A 64 -11.63 -9.21 -3.34
N LEU A 65 -11.30 -8.37 -4.31
CA LEU A 65 -9.97 -7.74 -4.42
C LEU A 65 -9.98 -6.27 -3.99
N SER A 66 -11.07 -5.78 -3.39
CA SER A 66 -11.25 -4.37 -2.99
C SER A 66 -10.22 -3.87 -1.97
N SER A 67 -9.60 -4.78 -1.21
CA SER A 67 -8.54 -4.48 -0.25
C SER A 67 -7.17 -4.26 -0.88
N ILE A 68 -6.99 -4.63 -2.16
CA ILE A 68 -5.75 -4.36 -2.89
C ILE A 68 -5.67 -2.86 -3.19
N PRO A 69 -4.57 -2.16 -2.81
CA PRO A 69 -4.41 -0.73 -3.07
C PRO A 69 -4.61 -0.39 -4.54
N THR A 70 -5.15 0.78 -4.87
CA THR A 70 -5.27 1.25 -6.27
C THR A 70 -3.88 1.38 -6.92
N HIS A 71 -3.79 1.09 -8.23
CA HIS A 71 -2.54 1.08 -9.00
C HIS A 71 -1.51 0.03 -8.57
N ALA A 72 -1.95 -1.01 -7.86
CA ALA A 72 -1.12 -2.18 -7.60
C ALA A 72 -0.92 -2.99 -8.88
N ILE A 73 0.27 -3.56 -9.05
CA ILE A 73 0.55 -4.56 -10.08
C ILE A 73 0.58 -5.91 -9.38
N ILE A 74 -0.48 -6.70 -9.58
CA ILE A 74 -0.54 -8.08 -9.07
C ILE A 74 0.48 -8.92 -9.83
N THR A 75 1.48 -9.45 -9.11
CA THR A 75 2.52 -10.32 -9.67
C THR A 75 2.22 -11.79 -9.45
N LYS A 76 1.43 -12.13 -8.42
CA LYS A 76 0.98 -13.50 -8.14
C LYS A 76 -0.34 -13.51 -7.38
N ALA A 77 -1.22 -14.47 -7.68
CA ALA A 77 -2.43 -14.73 -6.91
C ALA A 77 -2.66 -16.24 -6.76
N GLU A 78 -2.75 -16.71 -5.52
CA GLU A 78 -2.92 -18.12 -5.17
C GLU A 78 -4.17 -18.31 -4.32
N LEU A 79 -5.16 -19.03 -4.82
CA LEU A 79 -6.31 -19.49 -4.04
C LEU A 79 -5.90 -20.72 -3.23
N TYR A 80 -6.15 -20.69 -1.93
CA TYR A 80 -6.02 -21.82 -1.02
C TYR A 80 -7.43 -22.34 -0.74
N LEU A 81 -7.74 -23.53 -1.26
CA LEU A 81 -9.03 -24.21 -1.12
C LEU A 81 -8.82 -25.58 -0.48
N PHE A 82 -9.46 -25.83 0.66
CA PHE A 82 -9.22 -27.04 1.46
C PHE A 82 -10.38 -28.04 1.29
N ALA A 83 -10.03 -29.28 0.97
CA ALA A 83 -10.99 -30.37 0.86
C ALA A 83 -11.11 -31.14 2.19
N SER A 84 -12.33 -31.37 2.66
CA SER A 84 -12.61 -32.30 3.76
C SER A 84 -12.56 -33.75 3.29
N SER A 85 -12.93 -33.99 2.04
CA SER A 85 -12.90 -35.31 1.39
C SER A 85 -12.79 -35.18 -0.12
N VAL A 86 -12.20 -36.20 -0.75
CA VAL A 86 -12.11 -36.35 -2.20
C VAL A 86 -12.18 -37.84 -2.53
N THR A 87 -12.78 -38.21 -3.67
CA THR A 87 -12.85 -39.63 -4.08
C THR A 87 -11.46 -40.24 -4.27
N SER A 88 -10.55 -39.50 -4.90
CA SER A 88 -9.16 -39.90 -5.14
C SER A 88 -8.27 -38.66 -5.23
N PRO A 89 -7.01 -38.71 -4.75
CA PRO A 89 -6.04 -37.64 -5.00
C PRO A 89 -5.78 -37.37 -6.50
N SER A 90 -6.06 -38.33 -7.37
CA SER A 90 -5.99 -38.17 -8.83
C SER A 90 -7.22 -37.49 -9.45
N SER A 91 -8.30 -37.29 -8.68
CA SER A 91 -9.51 -36.60 -9.17
C SER A 91 -9.17 -35.17 -9.60
N VAL A 92 -9.58 -34.81 -10.81
CA VAL A 92 -9.37 -33.49 -11.41
C VAL A 92 -10.66 -32.67 -11.30
N PHE A 93 -10.51 -31.39 -10.94
CA PHE A 93 -11.58 -30.41 -10.85
C PHE A 93 -11.31 -29.22 -11.77
N TYR A 94 -12.37 -28.71 -12.39
CA TYR A 94 -12.35 -27.54 -13.23
C TYR A 94 -12.89 -26.31 -12.50
N PHE A 95 -12.27 -25.19 -12.78
CA PHE A 95 -12.68 -23.87 -12.32
C PHE A 95 -12.99 -23.04 -13.56
N ASP A 96 -14.26 -22.64 -13.69
CA ASP A 96 -14.78 -21.91 -14.85
C ASP A 96 -15.33 -20.56 -14.40
N LYS A 97 -14.93 -19.47 -15.06
CA LYS A 97 -15.39 -18.12 -14.68
C LYS A 97 -16.90 -17.99 -14.88
N ALA A 98 -17.58 -17.39 -13.90
CA ALA A 98 -18.95 -16.95 -14.06
C ALA A 98 -19.02 -15.73 -15.00
N THR A 99 -20.09 -15.62 -15.77
CA THR A 99 -20.27 -14.54 -16.77
C THR A 99 -21.34 -13.52 -16.39
N ALA A 100 -21.99 -13.72 -15.24
CA ALA A 100 -23.03 -12.83 -14.74
C ALA A 100 -22.98 -12.73 -13.21
N SER A 101 -23.51 -11.62 -12.68
CA SER A 101 -23.59 -11.38 -11.24
C SER A 101 -24.50 -12.38 -10.53
N TRP A 102 -24.14 -12.73 -9.31
CA TRP A 102 -24.94 -13.52 -8.38
C TRP A 102 -24.63 -13.07 -6.94
N GLY A 103 -25.53 -13.37 -6.00
CA GLY A 103 -25.33 -13.08 -4.58
C GLY A 103 -25.36 -14.35 -3.75
N GLU A 104 -24.51 -14.44 -2.73
CA GLU A 104 -24.42 -15.60 -1.84
C GLU A 104 -25.76 -15.97 -1.19
N THR A 105 -26.55 -14.99 -0.77
CA THR A 105 -27.85 -15.21 -0.13
C THR A 105 -29.03 -15.30 -1.09
N THR A 106 -28.79 -15.14 -2.40
CA THR A 106 -29.85 -15.12 -3.42
C THR A 106 -29.65 -16.15 -4.52
N ALA A 107 -28.46 -16.71 -4.66
CA ALA A 107 -28.16 -17.74 -5.63
C ALA A 107 -28.91 -19.03 -5.31
N THR A 108 -29.57 -19.56 -6.32
CA THR A 108 -30.35 -20.79 -6.35
C THR A 108 -30.02 -21.50 -7.65
N TYR A 109 -30.44 -22.75 -7.79
CA TYR A 109 -30.21 -23.44 -9.06
C TYR A 109 -30.94 -22.79 -10.23
N ALA A 110 -32.09 -22.17 -9.97
CA ALA A 110 -32.92 -21.50 -10.97
C ALA A 110 -32.29 -20.20 -11.51
N ASN A 111 -31.54 -19.46 -10.69
CA ASN A 111 -30.95 -18.15 -11.05
C ASN A 111 -29.41 -18.12 -11.05
N LYS A 112 -28.76 -19.29 -10.99
CA LYS A 112 -27.29 -19.39 -11.03
C LYS A 112 -26.71 -18.73 -12.29
N PRO A 113 -25.51 -18.15 -12.22
CA PRO A 113 -24.86 -17.56 -13.38
C PRO A 113 -24.46 -18.65 -14.39
N ALA A 114 -24.38 -18.27 -15.67
CA ALA A 114 -23.68 -19.07 -16.66
C ALA A 114 -22.15 -18.97 -16.46
N THR A 115 -21.41 -19.91 -17.04
CA THR A 115 -19.94 -19.97 -16.95
C THR A 115 -19.30 -20.06 -18.33
N THR A 116 -18.01 -19.72 -18.42
CA THR A 116 -17.20 -19.87 -19.63
C THR A 116 -15.97 -20.73 -19.38
N THR A 117 -15.59 -21.52 -20.38
CA THR A 117 -14.37 -22.35 -20.36
C THR A 117 -13.12 -21.57 -20.77
N THR A 118 -13.27 -20.33 -21.23
CA THR A 118 -12.15 -19.47 -21.61
C THR A 118 -11.30 -19.13 -20.38
N GLY A 119 -10.07 -19.63 -20.37
CA GLY A 119 -9.15 -19.48 -19.25
C GLY A 119 -9.44 -20.42 -18.08
N ARG A 120 -10.15 -21.54 -18.32
CA ARG A 120 -10.39 -22.61 -17.33
C ARG A 120 -9.11 -23.05 -16.64
N ILE A 121 -9.18 -23.23 -15.33
CA ILE A 121 -8.10 -23.83 -14.53
C ILE A 121 -8.46 -25.28 -14.21
N SER A 122 -7.48 -26.18 -14.21
CA SER A 122 -7.63 -27.60 -13.85
C SER A 122 -6.75 -27.93 -12.66
N LYS A 123 -7.29 -28.59 -11.63
CA LYS A 123 -6.54 -28.96 -10.42
C LYS A 123 -6.84 -30.37 -9.94
N SER A 124 -5.80 -31.11 -9.57
CA SER A 124 -5.86 -32.39 -8.84
C SER A 124 -4.93 -32.37 -7.61
N GLY A 125 -4.88 -33.46 -6.84
CA GLY A 125 -3.98 -33.61 -5.71
C GLY A 125 -4.54 -33.16 -4.36
N PHE A 126 -5.83 -32.83 -4.28
CA PHE A 126 -6.51 -32.65 -3.00
C PHE A 126 -6.49 -33.96 -2.19
N PRO A 127 -6.48 -33.91 -0.84
CA PRO A 127 -6.40 -32.72 0.02
C PRO A 127 -4.96 -32.24 0.29
N SER A 128 -3.94 -32.87 -0.29
CA SER A 128 -2.53 -32.53 -0.01
C SER A 128 -2.04 -31.28 -0.75
N ALA A 129 -2.59 -31.00 -1.93
CA ALA A 129 -2.24 -29.87 -2.78
C ALA A 129 -3.42 -28.90 -2.92
N ASN A 130 -3.54 -27.96 -1.99
CA ASN A 130 -4.69 -27.06 -1.84
C ASN A 130 -4.58 -25.71 -2.58
N THR A 131 -3.47 -25.48 -3.30
CA THR A 131 -3.15 -24.19 -3.92
C THR A 131 -3.50 -24.18 -5.41
N ILE A 132 -4.24 -23.16 -5.85
CA ILE A 132 -4.65 -22.94 -7.24
C ILE A 132 -4.13 -21.58 -7.70
N ASP A 133 -3.36 -21.55 -8.77
CA ASP A 133 -2.90 -20.29 -9.37
C ASP A 133 -4.05 -19.60 -10.12
N ILE A 134 -4.42 -18.42 -9.64
CA ILE A 134 -5.46 -17.56 -10.24
C ILE A 134 -4.89 -16.21 -10.70
N THR A 135 -3.57 -16.10 -10.90
CA THR A 135 -2.86 -14.84 -11.17
C THR A 135 -3.47 -14.07 -12.34
N SER A 136 -3.68 -14.70 -13.49
CA SER A 136 -4.26 -14.03 -14.66
C SER A 136 -5.71 -13.61 -14.46
N TRP A 137 -6.50 -14.36 -13.67
CA TRP A 137 -7.87 -13.97 -13.33
C TRP A 137 -7.88 -12.76 -12.39
N ALA A 138 -7.06 -12.79 -11.34
CA ALA A 138 -6.94 -11.70 -10.37
C ALA A 138 -6.48 -10.40 -11.04
N GLN A 139 -5.49 -10.46 -11.95
CA GLN A 139 -5.07 -9.29 -12.74
C GLN A 139 -6.21 -8.71 -13.60
N GLY A 140 -7.01 -9.58 -14.24
CA GLY A 140 -8.17 -9.16 -15.03
C GLY A 140 -9.27 -8.54 -14.16
N TRP A 141 -9.62 -9.17 -13.03
CA TRP A 141 -10.61 -8.66 -12.09
C TRP A 141 -10.17 -7.37 -11.42
N TYR A 142 -8.90 -7.21 -11.11
CA TYR A 142 -8.37 -6.00 -10.51
C TYR A 142 -8.35 -4.83 -11.51
N SER A 143 -7.94 -5.07 -12.77
CA SER A 143 -7.96 -4.04 -13.82
C SER A 143 -9.38 -3.67 -14.29
N SER A 144 -10.33 -4.59 -14.20
CA SER A 144 -11.73 -4.35 -14.55
C SER A 144 -12.68 -5.00 -13.53
N PRO A 145 -12.91 -4.36 -12.36
CA PRO A 145 -13.69 -4.92 -11.25
C PRO A 145 -15.13 -5.32 -11.61
N SER A 146 -15.72 -4.66 -12.61
CA SER A 146 -17.06 -5.01 -13.13
C SER A 146 -17.12 -6.37 -13.81
N SER A 147 -15.98 -6.96 -14.19
CA SER A 147 -15.89 -8.31 -14.76
C SER A 147 -15.78 -9.43 -13.71
N ASN A 148 -15.63 -9.08 -12.43
CA ASN A 148 -15.46 -10.04 -11.35
C ASN A 148 -16.80 -10.63 -10.88
N TYR A 149 -17.20 -11.71 -11.51
CA TYR A 149 -18.36 -12.50 -11.13
C TYR A 149 -17.98 -13.79 -10.37
N GLY A 150 -16.71 -14.01 -10.07
CA GLY A 150 -16.24 -15.26 -9.48
C GLY A 150 -16.21 -16.42 -10.48
N PHE A 151 -16.35 -17.64 -9.96
CA PHE A 151 -16.19 -18.88 -10.73
C PHE A 151 -17.03 -20.02 -10.14
N GLN A 152 -17.22 -21.04 -10.96
CA GLN A 152 -17.83 -22.32 -10.59
C GLN A 152 -16.76 -23.40 -10.46
N ILE A 153 -16.97 -24.35 -9.54
CA ILE A 153 -16.15 -25.55 -9.39
C ILE A 153 -16.97 -26.79 -9.79
N SER A 154 -16.40 -27.63 -10.64
CA SER A 154 -16.99 -28.92 -11.07
C SER A 154 -15.92 -29.99 -11.17
N ALA A 155 -16.29 -31.28 -11.10
CA ALA A 155 -15.33 -32.35 -11.35
C ALA A 155 -15.19 -32.60 -12.86
N ALA A 156 -14.00 -33.03 -13.29
CA ALA A 156 -13.67 -33.18 -14.71
C ALA A 156 -14.18 -34.47 -15.36
N ALA A 157 -14.44 -35.52 -14.57
CA ALA A 157 -14.84 -36.83 -15.07
C ALA A 157 -15.78 -37.54 -14.08
N SER A 158 -16.62 -38.44 -14.61
CA SER A 158 -17.52 -39.26 -13.81
C SER A 158 -16.78 -40.01 -12.69
N GLY A 159 -17.39 -40.10 -11.51
CA GLY A 159 -16.79 -40.69 -10.31
C GLY A 159 -15.91 -39.74 -9.49
N ASN A 160 -15.44 -38.63 -10.06
CA ASN A 160 -14.73 -37.61 -9.28
C ASN A 160 -15.72 -36.78 -8.45
N SER A 161 -15.48 -36.68 -7.15
CA SER A 161 -16.16 -35.74 -6.26
C SER A 161 -15.23 -35.24 -5.15
N ALA A 162 -15.53 -34.06 -4.64
CA ALA A 162 -14.90 -33.47 -3.47
C ALA A 162 -15.91 -32.68 -2.64
N THR A 163 -15.66 -32.65 -1.33
CA THR A 163 -16.29 -31.73 -0.40
C THR A 163 -15.23 -30.75 0.09
N PHE A 164 -15.49 -29.46 -0.09
CA PHE A 164 -14.61 -28.38 0.35
C PHE A 164 -15.20 -27.65 1.56
N TYR A 165 -14.34 -27.08 2.40
CA TYR A 165 -14.78 -26.18 3.46
C TYR A 165 -15.23 -24.84 2.86
N SER A 166 -16.34 -24.30 3.36
CA SER A 166 -16.87 -22.98 2.95
C SER A 166 -16.30 -21.84 3.79
N ALA A 167 -16.59 -20.60 3.39
CA ALA A 167 -16.36 -19.41 4.19
C ALA A 167 -17.05 -19.46 5.57
N GLU A 168 -18.15 -20.21 5.69
CA GLU A 168 -18.96 -20.35 6.90
C GLU A 168 -18.57 -21.55 7.78
N PHE A 169 -17.52 -22.30 7.42
CA PHE A 169 -17.08 -23.47 8.20
C PHE A 169 -16.75 -23.10 9.65
N GLY A 170 -17.51 -23.63 10.61
CA GLY A 170 -17.44 -23.27 12.02
C GLY A 170 -16.33 -23.94 12.83
N GLY A 171 -15.63 -24.92 12.25
CA GLY A 171 -14.53 -25.63 12.90
C GLY A 171 -13.21 -24.87 12.86
N THR A 172 -12.12 -25.56 12.52
CA THR A 172 -10.79 -24.95 12.40
C THR A 172 -10.78 -23.86 11.32
N VAL A 173 -10.70 -22.59 11.75
CA VAL A 173 -10.81 -21.42 10.87
C VAL A 173 -9.74 -21.36 9.77
N SER A 174 -8.57 -21.98 9.97
CA SER A 174 -7.50 -22.05 8.98
C SER A 174 -7.83 -22.96 7.78
N LEU A 175 -8.93 -23.72 7.84
CA LEU A 175 -9.42 -24.54 6.74
C LEU A 175 -10.40 -23.78 5.83
N ARG A 176 -10.76 -22.54 6.17
CA ARG A 176 -11.58 -21.68 5.30
C ARG A 176 -10.80 -21.22 4.07
N PRO A 177 -11.44 -21.05 2.91
CA PRO A 177 -10.76 -20.61 1.70
C PRO A 177 -10.25 -19.16 1.83
N TYR A 178 -9.07 -18.91 1.28
CA TYR A 178 -8.49 -17.57 1.18
C TYR A 178 -7.63 -17.45 -0.07
N VAL A 179 -7.33 -16.22 -0.49
CA VAL A 179 -6.44 -15.93 -1.60
C VAL A 179 -5.23 -15.16 -1.11
N LYS A 180 -4.04 -15.66 -1.41
CA LYS A 180 -2.79 -14.94 -1.19
C LYS A 180 -2.44 -14.14 -2.44
N ILE A 181 -2.39 -12.82 -2.34
CA ILE A 181 -2.01 -11.92 -3.43
C ILE A 181 -0.65 -11.33 -3.14
N THR A 182 0.27 -11.44 -4.10
CA THR A 182 1.53 -10.71 -4.12
C THR A 182 1.46 -9.62 -5.18
N TYR A 183 1.81 -8.39 -4.81
CA TYR A 183 1.72 -7.23 -5.69
C TYR A 183 2.85 -6.23 -5.42
N THR A 184 3.15 -5.38 -6.41
CA THR A 184 3.98 -4.18 -6.23
C THR A 184 3.10 -2.94 -6.33
N THR A 185 3.56 -1.83 -5.79
CA THR A 185 2.91 -0.52 -5.95
C THR A 185 3.89 0.44 -6.60
N ASP A 186 3.56 0.95 -7.77
CA ASP A 186 4.45 1.78 -8.59
C ASP A 186 4.19 3.29 -8.40
N TYR A 187 3.70 3.67 -7.21
CA TYR A 187 3.27 5.03 -6.91
C TYR A 187 3.79 5.52 -5.55
N ILE A 188 4.28 6.77 -5.52
CA ILE A 188 4.66 7.50 -4.31
C ILE A 188 3.52 8.47 -3.99
N SER A 189 2.95 8.38 -2.77
CA SER A 189 1.96 9.35 -2.31
C SER A 189 2.65 10.66 -1.92
N TRP A 190 2.16 11.80 -2.42
CA TRP A 190 2.72 13.13 -2.09
C TRP A 190 2.42 13.51 -0.63
N THR A 191 3.43 13.98 0.11
CA THR A 191 3.25 14.51 1.47
C THR A 191 3.68 15.98 1.56
N ASN A 192 3.09 16.74 2.50
CA ASN A 192 3.39 18.15 2.80
C ASN A 192 3.13 19.17 1.66
N MET A 193 1.87 19.28 1.24
CA MET A 193 1.40 20.36 0.35
C MET A 193 1.32 21.70 1.12
N THR A 194 1.98 22.77 0.64
CA THR A 194 1.91 24.11 1.25
C THR A 194 1.49 25.15 0.22
N GLY A 195 0.35 25.83 0.46
CA GLY A 195 -0.20 26.90 -0.40
C GLY A 195 -1.52 26.54 -1.10
N GLY A 196 -2.67 26.97 -0.57
CA GLY A 196 -3.96 27.04 -1.29
C GLY A 196 -4.36 25.82 -2.14
N PHE A 197 -4.22 24.60 -1.62
CA PHE A 197 -4.62 23.38 -2.31
C PHE A 197 -6.05 22.97 -1.90
N GLY A 198 -7.02 23.09 -2.82
CA GLY A 198 -8.36 22.50 -2.65
C GLY A 198 -8.35 21.04 -3.08
N THR A 199 -8.63 20.12 -2.17
CA THR A 199 -8.63 18.67 -2.42
C THR A 199 -9.99 18.16 -2.92
N SER A 200 -9.97 17.32 -3.96
CA SER A 200 -10.73 16.06 -3.96
C SER A 200 -10.10 15.06 -4.94
N GLY A 201 -9.57 13.95 -4.42
CA GLY A 201 -9.14 12.79 -5.21
C GLY A 201 -7.64 12.68 -5.49
N THR A 202 -7.19 11.46 -5.80
CA THR A 202 -5.81 10.96 -6.02
C THR A 202 -5.07 11.56 -7.23
N GLY A 203 -5.38 12.80 -7.61
CA GLY A 203 -4.73 13.56 -8.68
C GLY A 203 -4.59 15.03 -8.31
N PHE A 204 -3.58 15.70 -8.87
CA PHE A 204 -3.52 17.15 -8.84
C PHE A 204 -4.63 17.73 -9.74
N SER A 205 -5.66 18.30 -9.14
CA SER A 205 -6.54 19.25 -9.81
C SER A 205 -6.68 20.45 -8.88
N THR A 206 -6.01 21.57 -9.18
CA THR A 206 -6.15 22.79 -8.36
C THR A 206 -6.19 24.05 -9.22
N TYR A 207 -7.18 24.89 -8.88
CA TYR A 207 -7.32 26.28 -9.26
C TYR A 207 -6.29 27.14 -8.51
N MET A 208 -5.44 27.91 -9.20
CA MET A 208 -4.48 28.80 -8.51
C MET A 208 -4.38 30.20 -9.13
N SER A 209 -4.37 31.20 -8.24
CA SER A 209 -3.93 32.58 -8.48
C SER A 209 -2.55 32.77 -7.84
N THR A 210 -1.51 33.01 -8.64
CA THR A 210 -0.12 33.42 -8.29
C THR A 210 0.52 32.83 -7.01
N GLY A 211 1.58 32.04 -7.14
CA GLY A 211 2.41 31.58 -6.02
C GLY A 211 3.39 30.44 -6.38
N THR A 212 4.28 30.09 -5.45
CA THR A 212 5.13 28.89 -5.54
C THR A 212 4.42 27.71 -4.87
N ALA A 213 4.20 26.63 -5.61
CA ALA A 213 3.58 25.40 -5.11
C ALA A 213 4.65 24.30 -5.02
N ASN A 214 5.02 23.91 -3.80
CA ASN A 214 6.02 22.87 -3.55
C ASN A 214 5.34 21.58 -3.10
N SER A 215 5.80 20.43 -3.60
CA SER A 215 5.42 19.12 -3.08
C SER A 215 6.68 18.31 -2.82
N TYR A 216 6.90 17.92 -1.56
CA TYR A 216 8.16 17.32 -1.14
C TYR A 216 8.12 15.80 -1.29
N ASN A 217 8.82 15.27 -2.29
CA ASN A 217 9.25 13.87 -2.32
C ASN A 217 10.74 13.86 -2.62
N THR A 218 11.55 13.35 -1.70
CA THR A 218 12.99 13.24 -1.92
C THR A 218 13.32 11.90 -2.57
N LEU A 219 13.78 11.93 -3.82
CA LEU A 219 14.28 10.73 -4.51
C LEU A 219 15.77 10.53 -4.21
N PRO A 220 16.26 9.31 -3.94
CA PRO A 220 17.69 9.03 -3.95
C PRO A 220 18.37 9.47 -5.25
N ALA A 221 19.66 9.80 -5.19
CA ALA A 221 20.43 10.09 -6.39
C ALA A 221 20.31 8.94 -7.40
N ASN A 222 20.11 9.27 -8.68
CA ASN A 222 20.00 8.30 -9.77
C ASN A 222 18.77 7.37 -9.74
N THR A 223 17.66 7.80 -9.11
CA THR A 223 16.42 7.01 -9.11
C THR A 223 15.74 7.02 -10.47
N ASP A 224 15.63 5.84 -11.10
CA ASP A 224 14.86 5.63 -12.32
C ASP A 224 13.36 5.80 -12.09
N GLY A 225 12.66 6.32 -13.09
CA GLY A 225 11.24 6.62 -12.93
C GLY A 225 10.71 7.73 -13.83
N THR A 226 9.41 7.93 -13.81
CA THR A 226 8.69 8.88 -14.65
C THR A 226 7.95 9.90 -13.81
N PHE A 227 8.23 11.17 -14.05
CA PHE A 227 7.38 12.29 -13.63
C PHE A 227 6.50 12.72 -14.80
N GLY A 228 5.19 12.86 -14.62
CA GLY A 228 4.25 13.18 -15.69
C GLY A 228 3.19 14.22 -15.33
N PHE A 229 2.66 14.91 -16.32
CA PHE A 229 1.52 15.80 -16.12
C PHE A 229 0.77 15.98 -17.43
N THR A 230 -0.48 16.42 -17.32
CA THR A 230 -1.32 16.79 -18.44
C THR A 230 -1.52 18.29 -18.40
N ILE A 231 -1.16 18.97 -19.48
CA ILE A 231 -1.37 20.41 -19.63
C ILE A 231 -2.88 20.69 -19.53
N GLY A 232 -3.29 21.51 -18.57
CA GLY A 232 -4.67 21.98 -18.44
C GLY A 232 -4.94 23.24 -19.28
N SER A 233 -6.08 23.89 -19.03
CA SER A 233 -6.34 25.22 -19.59
C SER A 233 -5.44 26.25 -18.94
N ILE A 234 -4.57 26.90 -19.70
CA ILE A 234 -3.78 28.03 -19.19
C ILE A 234 -4.46 29.29 -19.73
N ASN A 235 -4.82 30.26 -18.90
CA ASN A 235 -5.51 31.47 -19.35
C ASN A 235 -4.50 32.60 -19.65
N SER A 236 -3.33 32.61 -19.00
CA SER A 236 -2.19 33.49 -19.31
C SER A 236 -0.92 33.04 -18.57
N GLY A 237 0.26 33.29 -19.17
CA GLY A 237 1.52 33.37 -18.44
C GLY A 237 2.56 32.25 -18.64
N SER A 238 3.52 32.15 -17.71
CA SER A 238 4.64 31.20 -17.78
C SER A 238 4.82 30.42 -16.47
N MET A 239 5.30 29.18 -16.59
CA MET A 239 5.53 28.27 -15.47
C MET A 239 6.74 27.36 -15.71
N VAL A 240 7.31 26.84 -14.62
CA VAL A 240 8.36 25.83 -14.65
C VAL A 240 7.98 24.67 -13.73
N LEU A 241 8.00 23.46 -14.26
CA LEU A 241 7.62 22.24 -13.54
C LEU A 241 8.70 21.18 -13.77
N GLY A 242 9.18 20.56 -12.68
CA GLY A 242 10.13 19.46 -12.80
C GLY A 242 10.83 19.12 -11.50
N LEU A 243 11.98 18.48 -11.63
CA LEU A 243 12.86 18.06 -10.54
C LEU A 243 13.81 19.20 -10.16
N ALA A 244 13.89 19.53 -8.88
CA ALA A 244 14.80 20.51 -8.30
C ALA A 244 15.60 19.90 -7.15
N ASP A 245 16.69 20.57 -6.77
CA ASP A 245 17.41 20.26 -5.54
C ASP A 245 16.58 20.70 -4.32
N PRO A 246 16.39 19.85 -3.28
CA PRO A 246 15.69 20.20 -2.05
C PRO A 246 16.30 21.40 -1.32
N THR A 247 17.59 21.69 -1.54
CA THR A 247 18.29 22.85 -1.00
C THR A 247 18.09 24.12 -1.85
N ASN A 248 17.60 24.00 -3.09
CA ASN A 248 17.34 25.12 -4.00
C ASN A 248 16.11 24.85 -4.88
N LEU A 249 14.92 25.03 -4.30
CA LEU A 249 13.63 24.78 -4.96
C LEU A 249 13.33 25.78 -6.10
N SER A 250 14.01 26.92 -6.15
CA SER A 250 13.87 27.89 -7.23
C SER A 250 14.51 27.42 -8.55
N ALA A 251 15.42 26.45 -8.51
CA ALA A 251 16.13 25.94 -9.68
C ALA A 251 15.62 24.55 -10.09
N VAL A 252 14.69 24.50 -11.05
CA VAL A 252 14.30 23.23 -11.69
C VAL A 252 15.44 22.76 -12.60
N LEU A 253 16.11 21.70 -12.19
CA LEU A 253 17.24 21.08 -12.90
C LEU A 253 16.76 20.29 -14.11
N TYR A 254 15.72 19.46 -13.95
CA TYR A 254 15.18 18.62 -15.02
C TYR A 254 13.67 18.81 -15.12
N GLY A 255 13.17 19.35 -16.23
CA GLY A 255 11.74 19.65 -16.29
C GLY A 255 11.33 20.38 -17.55
N PHE A 256 10.22 21.10 -17.45
CA PHE A 256 9.61 21.84 -18.54
C PHE A 256 9.36 23.28 -18.12
N SER A 257 9.72 24.20 -19.01
CA SER A 257 9.21 25.57 -18.99
C SER A 257 8.05 25.65 -19.95
N ILE A 258 6.90 26.15 -19.51
CA ILE A 258 5.69 26.23 -20.32
C ILE A 258 5.26 27.69 -20.37
N THR A 259 5.02 28.19 -21.57
CA THR A 259 4.50 29.54 -21.80
C THR A 259 3.27 29.44 -22.67
N TYR A 260 2.16 29.97 -22.17
CA TYR A 260 0.89 29.95 -22.91
C TYR A 260 0.70 31.22 -23.74
N SER A 261 0.17 31.03 -24.94
CA SER A 261 -0.22 32.10 -25.85
C SER A 261 -1.74 32.15 -25.97
N SER A 262 -2.34 33.19 -25.38
CA SER A 262 -3.79 33.41 -25.42
C SER A 262 -4.32 33.75 -26.82
N SER A 263 -3.47 34.27 -27.70
CA SER A 263 -3.84 34.56 -29.10
C SER A 263 -4.02 33.30 -29.93
N THR A 264 -3.31 32.22 -29.62
CA THR A 264 -3.33 30.96 -30.38
C THR A 264 -3.98 29.81 -29.63
N SER A 265 -4.37 30.00 -28.36
CA SER A 265 -4.89 28.96 -27.47
C SER A 265 -3.98 27.74 -27.34
N THR A 266 -2.66 27.97 -27.42
CA THR A 266 -1.65 26.90 -27.40
C THR A 266 -0.48 27.27 -26.50
N SER A 267 0.27 26.25 -26.10
CA SER A 267 1.45 26.39 -25.26
C SER A 267 2.74 26.17 -26.04
N THR A 268 3.78 26.92 -25.69
CA THR A 268 5.17 26.58 -26.00
C THR A 268 5.75 25.84 -24.80
N VAL A 269 6.26 24.63 -25.03
CA VAL A 269 6.89 23.78 -24.02
C VAL A 269 8.38 23.67 -24.33
N VAL A 270 9.22 23.99 -23.36
CA VAL A 270 10.68 23.87 -23.46
C VAL A 270 11.14 22.86 -22.42
N ALA A 271 11.63 21.71 -22.88
CA ALA A 271 12.28 20.72 -22.04
C ALA A 271 13.68 21.21 -21.66
N LYS A 272 14.00 21.14 -20.36
CA LYS A 272 15.28 21.56 -19.79
C LYS A 272 15.95 20.42 -19.04
N ALA A 273 17.25 20.27 -19.24
CA ALA A 273 18.12 19.39 -18.46
C ALA A 273 19.34 20.17 -17.97
N ASN A 274 19.58 20.11 -16.66
CA ASN A 274 20.61 20.86 -15.95
C ASN A 274 20.64 22.36 -16.32
N GLY A 275 19.46 22.98 -16.37
CA GLY A 275 19.29 24.40 -16.78
C GLY A 275 19.42 24.68 -18.28
N SER A 276 19.88 23.73 -19.09
CA SER A 276 20.03 23.87 -20.56
C SER A 276 18.80 23.37 -21.30
N THR A 277 18.42 24.03 -22.39
CA THR A 277 17.31 23.58 -23.26
C THR A 277 17.73 22.33 -24.04
N VAL A 278 16.94 21.26 -23.92
CA VAL A 278 17.15 20.00 -24.66
C VAL A 278 16.06 19.76 -25.72
N GLY A 279 14.92 20.42 -25.61
CA GLY A 279 13.86 20.35 -26.61
C GLY A 279 12.92 21.55 -26.52
N SER A 280 12.37 21.96 -27.67
CA SER A 280 11.42 23.06 -27.78
C SER A 280 10.26 22.63 -28.66
N TYR A 281 9.04 22.81 -28.17
CA TYR A 281 7.81 22.37 -28.80
C TYR A 281 6.82 23.53 -28.81
N SER A 282 6.33 23.92 -29.98
CA SER A 282 5.36 25.00 -30.16
C SER A 282 3.96 24.44 -30.44
N SER A 283 2.95 25.29 -30.26
CA SER A 283 1.56 24.98 -30.61
C SER A 283 0.97 23.76 -29.88
N ILE A 284 1.38 23.51 -28.64
CA ILE A 284 0.92 22.37 -27.86
C ILE A 284 -0.49 22.63 -27.30
N PRO A 285 -1.49 21.78 -27.63
CA PRO A 285 -2.86 21.97 -27.16
C PRO A 285 -3.04 21.53 -25.70
N ALA A 286 -4.07 22.06 -25.05
CA ALA A 286 -4.53 21.57 -23.75
C ALA A 286 -4.92 20.09 -23.83
N GLY A 287 -4.73 19.34 -22.73
CA GLY A 287 -4.90 17.89 -22.68
C GLY A 287 -3.66 17.10 -23.11
N THR A 288 -2.60 17.76 -23.59
CA THR A 288 -1.36 17.08 -23.96
C THR A 288 -0.63 16.57 -22.72
N VAL A 289 -0.27 15.28 -22.73
CA VAL A 289 0.53 14.66 -21.69
C VAL A 289 2.00 14.97 -21.92
N CYS A 290 2.68 15.41 -20.87
CA CYS A 290 4.11 15.64 -20.81
C CYS A 290 4.72 14.74 -19.73
N SER A 291 5.95 14.27 -19.94
CA SER A 291 6.65 13.49 -18.91
C SER A 291 8.16 13.58 -19.02
N VAL A 292 8.86 13.50 -17.89
CA VAL A 292 10.30 13.22 -17.83
C VAL A 292 10.46 11.81 -17.29
N GLN A 293 11.06 10.92 -18.08
CA GLN A 293 11.39 9.56 -17.67
C GLN A 293 12.91 9.40 -17.55
N ARG A 294 13.37 8.95 -16.40
CA ARG A 294 14.75 8.52 -16.20
C ARG A 294 14.87 7.00 -16.38
N THR A 295 15.86 6.60 -17.16
CA THR A 295 16.29 5.21 -17.33
C THR A 295 17.82 5.15 -17.35
N GLY A 296 18.41 4.67 -16.25
CA GLY A 296 19.85 4.71 -16.00
C GLY A 296 20.41 6.13 -16.08
N ASN A 297 21.29 6.37 -17.05
CA ASN A 297 21.92 7.66 -17.32
C ASN A 297 21.13 8.55 -18.30
N ASN A 298 20.00 8.05 -18.83
CA ASN A 298 19.23 8.77 -19.83
C ASN A 298 18.01 9.45 -19.20
N LEU A 299 17.71 10.66 -19.67
CA LEU A 299 16.45 11.34 -19.40
C LEU A 299 15.68 11.50 -20.71
N VAL A 300 14.48 10.95 -20.76
CA VAL A 300 13.57 11.01 -21.90
C VAL A 300 12.44 11.98 -21.56
N PHE A 301 12.43 13.11 -22.25
CA PHE A 301 11.38 14.11 -22.19
C PHE A 301 10.33 13.78 -23.24
N LYS A 302 9.07 13.68 -22.87
CA LYS A 302 7.93 13.48 -23.77
C LYS A 302 6.99 14.68 -23.70
N VAL A 303 6.52 15.12 -24.86
CA VAL A 303 5.47 16.13 -25.04
C VAL A 303 4.52 15.61 -26.11
N GLY A 304 3.37 15.07 -25.69
CA GLY A 304 2.47 14.33 -26.56
C GLY A 304 3.18 13.12 -27.19
N ALA A 305 3.16 13.03 -28.52
CA ALA A 305 3.87 11.99 -29.27
C ALA A 305 5.36 12.30 -29.48
N SER A 306 5.81 13.53 -29.22
CA SER A 306 7.20 13.94 -29.44
C SER A 306 8.07 13.55 -28.26
N THR A 307 9.28 13.08 -28.54
CA THR A 307 10.26 12.70 -27.52
C THR A 307 11.60 13.38 -27.77
N CYS A 308 12.33 13.69 -26.70
CA CYS A 308 13.73 14.10 -26.74
C CYS A 308 14.48 13.33 -25.66
N THR A 309 15.63 12.76 -26.01
CA THR A 309 16.50 12.05 -25.08
C THR A 309 17.73 12.88 -24.79
N TYR A 310 17.95 13.17 -23.52
CA TYR A 310 19.20 13.70 -23.00
C TYR A 310 20.05 12.54 -22.49
N THR A 311 21.25 12.40 -23.07
CA THR A 311 22.24 11.39 -22.70
C THR A 311 23.42 12.12 -22.04
N GLY A 312 23.60 11.91 -20.74
CA GLY A 312 24.71 12.49 -19.99
C GLY A 312 24.84 11.85 -18.62
N THR A 313 26.02 11.92 -18.01
CA THR A 313 26.16 11.62 -16.58
C THR A 313 25.27 12.61 -15.84
N SER A 314 24.15 12.12 -15.31
CA SER A 314 23.41 12.85 -14.30
C SER A 314 24.41 13.28 -13.23
N THR A 315 24.52 14.60 -13.04
CA THR A 315 25.45 15.20 -12.08
C THR A 315 24.85 15.20 -10.68
N ASP A 316 23.92 14.28 -10.42
CA ASP A 316 23.21 14.08 -9.15
C ASP A 316 24.17 13.44 -8.13
N GLY A 317 25.29 14.12 -7.83
CA GLY A 317 26.19 13.74 -6.75
C GLY A 317 25.47 13.98 -5.42
N ALA A 318 25.10 12.92 -4.70
CA ALA A 318 24.48 12.96 -3.37
C ALA A 318 23.14 13.73 -3.22
N HIS A 319 22.64 14.41 -4.25
CA HIS A 319 21.43 15.22 -4.15
C HIS A 319 20.17 14.37 -4.26
N ARG A 320 19.30 14.54 -3.25
CA ARG A 320 17.91 14.11 -3.30
C ARG A 320 17.21 14.96 -4.37
N LEU A 321 16.30 14.46 -5.20
CA LEU A 321 15.51 15.32 -6.12
C LEU A 321 14.08 15.48 -5.62
N VAL A 322 13.53 16.70 -5.69
CA VAL A 322 12.16 17.05 -5.29
C VAL A 322 11.37 17.58 -6.48
N VAL A 323 10.08 17.26 -6.58
CA VAL A 323 9.21 17.84 -7.61
C VAL A 323 8.72 19.22 -7.19
N VAL A 324 9.00 20.22 -8.04
CA VAL A 324 8.64 21.61 -7.78
C VAL A 324 7.84 22.18 -8.95
N ALA A 325 6.78 22.91 -8.64
CA ALA A 325 5.98 23.69 -9.57
C ALA A 325 6.11 25.18 -9.24
N ASN A 326 6.92 25.90 -10.01
CA ASN A 326 7.07 27.35 -9.90
C ASN A 326 6.14 28.04 -10.91
N ILE A 327 5.10 28.73 -10.43
CA ILE A 327 4.11 29.42 -11.27
C ILE A 327 4.35 30.94 -11.16
N SER A 328 4.84 31.55 -12.23
CA SER A 328 5.26 32.96 -12.23
C SER A 328 4.15 33.97 -12.56
N SER A 329 2.90 33.54 -12.71
CA SER A 329 1.80 34.42 -13.19
C SER A 329 0.39 33.90 -12.86
N THR A 330 -0.58 34.83 -12.78
CA THR A 330 -2.00 34.55 -12.50
C THR A 330 -2.67 33.76 -13.64
N GLY A 331 -3.44 32.71 -13.32
CA GLY A 331 -4.38 32.08 -14.27
C GLY A 331 -3.90 30.82 -15.01
N ALA A 332 -2.92 30.08 -14.50
CA ALA A 332 -2.51 28.78 -15.04
C ALA A 332 -3.19 27.61 -14.29
N TYR A 333 -3.77 26.64 -15.01
CA TYR A 333 -4.49 25.50 -14.42
C TYR A 333 -4.01 24.15 -15.00
N PHE A 334 -4.09 23.08 -14.19
CA PHE A 334 -3.86 21.70 -14.60
C PHE A 334 -5.16 20.88 -14.53
N ASN A 335 -5.33 19.96 -15.47
CA ASN A 335 -6.39 18.96 -15.37
C ASN A 335 -5.94 17.75 -14.55
N TYR A 336 -4.66 17.34 -14.67
CA TYR A 336 -4.13 16.14 -14.01
C TYR A 336 -2.58 16.15 -13.95
N VAL A 337 -1.96 15.92 -12.78
CA VAL A 337 -0.50 15.71 -12.61
C VAL A 337 -0.26 14.38 -11.92
N TRP A 338 0.75 13.62 -12.35
CA TRP A 338 1.05 12.27 -11.83
C TRP A 338 2.55 12.00 -11.77
N ALA A 339 2.99 11.09 -10.93
CA ALA A 339 4.36 10.60 -10.98
C ALA A 339 4.38 9.11 -10.67
N SER A 340 5.21 8.38 -11.38
CA SER A 340 5.46 6.96 -11.19
C SER A 340 6.98 6.77 -11.26
N PHE A 341 7.64 6.91 -10.12
CA PHE A 341 9.04 6.55 -10.01
C PHE A 341 9.16 5.05 -9.67
N GLY A 342 10.27 4.42 -10.08
CA GLY A 342 10.55 3.04 -9.71
C GLY A 342 10.49 2.84 -8.20
N THR A 343 10.29 1.59 -7.78
CA THR A 343 9.97 1.20 -6.40
C THR A 343 10.88 1.86 -5.36
N TYR A 344 10.37 2.88 -4.66
CA TYR A 344 10.78 3.16 -3.31
C TYR A 344 9.67 3.87 -2.53
N TYR A 345 9.32 3.21 -1.42
CA TYR A 345 8.72 3.70 -0.18
C TYR A 345 8.15 5.12 -0.22
N ASN A 346 6.86 5.23 0.13
CA ASN A 346 6.53 6.17 1.19
C ASN A 346 7.54 5.88 2.30
N ALA A 347 8.58 6.72 2.45
CA ALA A 347 9.27 6.78 3.73
C ALA A 347 8.15 6.80 4.77
N PRO A 348 8.15 5.90 5.78
CA PRO A 348 7.19 5.97 6.88
C PRO A 348 7.14 7.45 7.28
N ALA A 349 5.94 8.05 7.13
CA ALA A 349 5.70 9.48 6.97
C ALA A 349 6.92 10.31 7.37
N THR A 350 7.73 10.79 6.40
CA THR A 350 9.09 11.38 6.59
C THR A 350 9.29 11.70 8.06
N VAL A 351 9.80 10.73 8.83
CA VAL A 351 9.80 10.94 10.26
C VAL A 351 10.73 12.10 10.46
N SER A 352 10.14 13.22 10.88
CA SER A 352 10.87 14.47 11.01
C SER A 352 12.11 14.17 11.82
N ASN A 353 13.25 14.70 11.37
CA ASN A 353 14.49 14.60 12.12
C ASN A 353 14.19 14.87 13.59
N TYR A 354 14.67 13.99 14.46
CA TYR A 354 14.47 14.15 15.88
C TYR A 354 15.81 14.35 16.56
N ILE A 355 15.82 15.21 17.57
CA ILE A 355 16.87 15.24 18.56
C ILE A 355 16.38 14.32 19.69
N PRO A 356 17.13 13.27 20.06
CA PRO A 356 16.74 12.39 21.16
C PRO A 356 16.43 13.19 22.44
N ALA A 357 15.27 12.94 23.03
CA ALA A 357 14.79 13.63 24.23
C ALA A 357 14.80 12.70 25.45
N ARG A 358 15.84 11.87 25.58
CA ARG A 358 15.99 10.94 26.71
C ARG A 358 15.93 11.72 28.02
N THR A 359 15.19 11.21 28.99
CA THR A 359 15.03 11.91 30.28
C THR A 359 16.29 11.74 31.10
N ALA A 360 17.10 12.80 31.20
CA ALA A 360 18.39 12.79 31.89
C ALA A 360 18.31 12.46 33.39
N THR A 361 17.15 12.66 34.02
CA THR A 361 16.90 12.34 35.44
C THR A 361 16.44 10.90 35.67
N ALA A 362 16.24 10.11 34.62
CA ALA A 362 15.80 8.72 34.72
C ALA A 362 16.95 7.75 34.43
N ASN A 363 16.91 6.56 35.05
CA ASN A 363 17.86 5.48 34.75
C ASN A 363 17.43 4.80 33.44
N TYR A 364 18.33 4.70 32.45
CA TYR A 364 18.01 4.03 31.19
C TYR A 364 19.22 3.35 30.54
N ILE A 365 18.93 2.37 29.68
CA ILE A 365 19.85 1.82 28.68
C ILE A 365 19.27 2.20 27.31
N ALA A 366 20.08 2.87 26.48
CA ALA A 366 19.71 3.21 25.11
C ALA A 366 20.56 2.38 24.14
N THR A 367 19.89 1.59 23.30
CA THR A 367 20.51 0.77 22.28
C THR A 367 20.27 1.41 20.92
N ILE A 368 21.34 1.85 20.26
CA ILE A 368 21.30 2.38 18.90
C ILE A 368 21.87 1.31 17.98
N SER A 369 21.19 1.04 16.87
CA SER A 369 21.69 0.12 15.84
C SER A 369 21.93 0.86 14.52
N PRO A 370 23.08 1.54 14.34
CA PRO A 370 23.35 2.34 13.15
C PRO A 370 23.25 1.50 11.88
N ARG A 371 22.53 2.00 10.89
CA ARG A 371 22.41 1.40 9.55
C ARG A 371 23.25 2.10 8.49
N THR A 372 23.94 3.17 8.89
CA THR A 372 24.92 3.91 8.09
C THR A 372 26.29 3.75 8.72
N ALA A 373 27.35 3.85 7.90
CA ALA A 373 28.72 3.85 8.42
C ALA A 373 28.89 4.97 9.46
N VAL A 374 29.42 4.63 10.63
CA VAL A 374 29.70 5.57 11.72
C VAL A 374 31.12 5.37 12.23
N THR A 375 31.79 6.46 12.58
CA THR A 375 33.13 6.45 13.20
C THR A 375 33.06 6.60 14.72
N SER A 376 31.89 6.93 15.26
CA SER A 376 31.63 7.10 16.70
C SER A 376 30.13 6.93 17.00
N VAL A 377 29.79 6.79 18.27
CA VAL A 377 28.38 6.79 18.70
C VAL A 377 27.77 8.17 18.41
N PRO A 378 26.61 8.26 17.75
CA PRO A 378 25.98 9.54 17.43
C PRO A 378 25.66 10.37 18.69
N ASP A 379 26.00 11.65 18.65
CA ASP A 379 25.75 12.61 19.74
C ASP A 379 24.23 12.79 19.97
N ILE A 380 23.84 12.80 21.25
CA ILE A 380 22.45 12.95 21.70
C ILE A 380 21.85 14.33 21.37
N THR A 381 22.70 15.35 21.18
CA THR A 381 22.29 16.72 20.86
C THR A 381 22.04 16.96 19.38
N LEU A 382 22.47 16.02 18.52
CA LEU A 382 22.36 16.16 17.08
C LEU A 382 21.03 15.61 16.56
N SER A 383 20.54 16.25 15.50
CA SER A 383 19.36 15.79 14.77
C SER A 383 19.66 14.47 14.04
N ARG A 384 18.78 13.48 14.18
CA ARG A 384 18.95 12.12 13.66
C ARG A 384 17.76 11.68 12.82
N PHE A 385 18.04 10.81 11.86
CA PHE A 385 17.04 10.10 11.08
C PHE A 385 16.76 8.73 11.75
N PRO A 386 15.50 8.42 12.12
CA PRO A 386 15.14 7.13 12.71
C PRO A 386 15.53 5.92 11.86
N ASP A 387 15.48 6.06 10.53
CA ASP A 387 15.83 4.96 9.61
C ASP A 387 17.34 4.68 9.57
N SER A 388 18.17 5.70 9.76
CA SER A 388 19.63 5.54 9.83
C SER A 388 20.10 5.10 11.22
N TYR A 389 19.34 5.49 12.26
CA TYR A 389 19.69 5.30 13.65
C TYR A 389 18.48 4.83 14.47
N PRO A 390 17.97 3.62 14.22
CA PRO A 390 16.93 3.05 15.05
C PRO A 390 17.43 2.94 16.50
N GLU A 391 16.54 3.29 17.42
CA GLU A 391 16.87 3.43 18.84
C GLU A 391 15.76 2.86 19.71
N ASP A 392 16.16 2.00 20.63
CA ASP A 392 15.32 1.47 21.70
C ASP A 392 15.87 1.94 23.05
N ILE A 393 15.00 2.51 23.88
CA ILE A 393 15.35 2.99 25.22
C ILE A 393 14.57 2.19 26.24
N ARG A 394 15.29 1.56 27.17
CA ARG A 394 14.69 0.85 28.30
C ARG A 394 14.97 1.64 29.58
N TYR A 395 13.91 2.12 30.21
CA TYR A 395 13.97 2.84 31.48
C TYR A 395 13.81 1.88 32.65
N PHE A 396 14.52 2.21 33.74
CA PHE A 396 14.57 1.44 34.96
C PHE A 396 14.16 2.30 36.15
N ASP A 397 13.62 1.66 37.18
CA ASP A 397 13.42 2.30 38.46
C ASP A 397 14.74 2.43 39.26
N GLY A 398 14.66 2.94 40.49
CA GLY A 398 15.81 3.07 41.39
C GLY A 398 16.40 1.74 41.88
N LEU A 399 15.76 0.61 41.59
CA LEU A 399 16.21 -0.74 41.97
C LEU A 399 16.72 -1.54 40.76
N GLY A 400 16.76 -0.95 39.57
CA GLY A 400 17.24 -1.59 38.35
C GLY A 400 16.21 -2.48 37.64
N ARG A 401 14.92 -2.37 37.98
CA ARG A 401 13.83 -3.10 37.30
C ARG A 401 13.29 -2.29 36.12
N PRO A 402 13.01 -2.93 34.96
CA PRO A 402 12.55 -2.22 33.78
C PRO A 402 11.09 -1.79 33.91
N VAL A 403 10.81 -0.50 33.76
CA VAL A 403 9.45 0.07 33.92
C VAL A 403 8.83 0.52 32.60
N LEU A 404 9.64 0.88 31.62
CA LEU A 404 9.19 1.42 30.34
C LEU A 404 10.18 1.08 29.24
N THR A 405 9.69 0.66 28.09
CA THR A 405 10.47 0.55 26.85
C THR A 405 9.89 1.50 25.82
N VAL A 406 10.75 2.30 25.18
CA VAL A 406 10.39 3.25 24.14
C VAL A 406 11.20 2.94 22.88
N SER A 407 10.53 2.45 21.85
CA SER A 407 11.11 2.34 20.51
C SER A 407 10.89 3.66 19.78
N VAL A 408 11.96 4.44 19.65
CA VAL A 408 11.90 5.83 19.22
C VAL A 408 11.52 5.91 17.75
N CYS A 409 10.48 6.68 17.44
CA CYS A 409 10.01 6.88 16.07
C CYS A 409 9.72 5.58 15.28
N ALA A 410 9.42 4.47 15.96
CA ALA A 410 9.34 3.14 15.36
C ALA A 410 8.00 2.82 14.68
N SER A 411 6.96 3.63 14.88
CA SER A 411 5.68 3.41 14.18
C SER A 411 5.72 3.87 12.71
N PRO A 412 4.84 3.36 11.83
CA PRO A 412 4.78 3.79 10.42
C PRO A 412 4.53 5.30 10.20
N THR A 413 4.09 6.02 11.24
CA THR A 413 3.85 7.48 11.21
C THR A 413 4.88 8.27 12.02
N GLY A 414 6.00 7.65 12.41
CA GLY A 414 7.11 8.31 13.10
C GLY A 414 6.87 8.65 14.58
N LYS A 415 5.79 8.12 15.17
CA LYS A 415 5.54 8.17 16.62
C LYS A 415 6.36 7.10 17.33
N ASP A 416 6.66 7.33 18.60
CA ASP A 416 7.30 6.32 19.46
C ASP A 416 6.30 5.18 19.73
N ILE A 417 6.81 3.95 19.80
CA ILE A 417 6.06 2.81 20.34
C ILE A 417 6.50 2.64 21.80
N VAL A 418 5.52 2.65 22.71
CA VAL A 418 5.75 2.65 24.16
C VAL A 418 5.12 1.40 24.77
N THR A 419 5.93 0.63 25.51
CA THR A 419 5.52 -0.57 26.24
C THR A 419 5.86 -0.41 27.72
N GLU A 420 4.88 -0.55 28.60
CA GLU A 420 5.02 -0.37 30.05
C GLU A 420 4.98 -1.72 30.76
N VAL A 421 5.74 -1.85 31.85
CA VAL A 421 5.67 -3.00 32.77
C VAL A 421 5.21 -2.49 34.14
N GLY A 422 4.17 -3.12 34.70
CA GLY A 422 3.61 -2.74 36.00
C GLY A 422 4.04 -3.67 37.14
N TYR A 423 4.38 -3.07 38.28
CA TYR A 423 4.80 -3.76 39.50
C TYR A 423 3.82 -3.49 40.64
N ASP A 424 3.66 -4.46 41.55
CA ASP A 424 2.94 -4.26 42.80
C ASP A 424 3.79 -3.50 43.83
N ASN A 425 3.18 -3.10 44.96
CA ASN A 425 3.84 -2.33 46.02
C ASN A 425 5.02 -3.06 46.70
N VAL A 426 5.11 -4.39 46.54
CA VAL A 426 6.19 -5.22 47.09
C VAL A 426 7.25 -5.52 46.03
N GLY A 427 6.97 -5.18 44.79
CA GLY A 427 7.92 -5.11 43.71
C GLY A 427 7.95 -6.30 42.75
N ARG A 428 6.90 -7.11 42.75
CA ARG A 428 6.72 -8.20 41.78
C ARG A 428 6.07 -7.66 40.52
N GLN A 429 6.51 -8.12 39.35
CA GLN A 429 5.85 -7.80 38.08
C GLN A 429 4.48 -8.48 38.08
N VAL A 430 3.42 -7.69 37.96
CA VAL A 430 2.03 -8.17 37.97
C VAL A 430 1.27 -7.78 36.71
N TYR A 431 1.77 -6.79 35.96
CA TYR A 431 1.15 -6.34 34.71
C TYR A 431 2.16 -6.27 33.57
N ASP A 432 1.73 -6.77 32.41
CA ASP A 432 2.37 -6.53 31.11
C ASP A 432 1.35 -5.80 30.24
N TYR A 433 1.64 -4.54 29.88
CA TYR A 433 0.66 -3.68 29.21
C TYR A 433 0.83 -3.68 27.69
N LEU A 434 -0.30 -3.65 26.97
CA LEU A 434 -0.27 -3.51 25.52
C LEU A 434 0.41 -2.19 25.08
N PRO A 435 1.21 -2.24 23.99
CA PRO A 435 1.96 -1.08 23.53
C PRO A 435 1.07 -0.03 22.87
N PHE A 436 1.34 1.25 23.09
CA PHE A 436 0.63 2.35 22.43
C PHE A 436 1.61 3.28 21.70
N THR A 437 1.09 4.09 20.78
CA THR A 437 1.92 5.08 20.08
C THR A 437 1.86 6.45 20.76
N LYS A 438 3.01 7.12 20.87
CA LYS A 438 3.09 8.48 21.41
C LYS A 438 3.78 9.43 20.42
N ALA A 439 3.04 10.43 19.96
CA ALA A 439 3.57 11.48 19.10
C ALA A 439 4.50 12.43 19.87
N SER A 440 5.55 12.90 19.20
CA SER A 440 6.49 13.94 19.68
C SER A 440 7.21 13.63 21.01
N ASN A 441 7.29 12.35 21.41
CA ASN A 441 7.96 11.95 22.65
C ASN A 441 9.48 11.80 22.49
N LYS A 442 9.94 11.39 21.30
CA LYS A 442 11.37 11.38 20.91
C LYS A 442 12.26 10.63 21.91
N GLY A 443 11.73 9.57 22.53
CA GLY A 443 12.44 8.76 23.50
C GLY A 443 12.36 9.21 24.96
N ALA A 444 11.59 10.25 25.31
CA ALA A 444 11.43 10.68 26.69
C ALA A 444 10.74 9.63 27.58
N PHE A 445 11.06 9.63 28.87
CA PHE A 445 10.37 8.84 29.88
C PHE A 445 8.93 9.35 30.05
N ILE A 446 8.00 8.41 30.18
CA ILE A 446 6.58 8.68 30.44
C ILE A 446 6.22 8.06 31.78
N ALA A 447 5.74 8.89 32.72
CA ALA A 447 5.28 8.40 34.02
C ALA A 447 4.06 7.48 33.88
N ALA A 448 3.93 6.51 34.80
CA ALA A 448 2.89 5.48 34.76
C ALA A 448 1.45 6.03 34.64
N SER A 449 1.14 7.14 35.34
CA SER A 449 -0.18 7.79 35.25
C SER A 449 -0.48 8.33 33.85
N THR A 450 0.54 8.87 33.16
CA THR A 450 0.44 9.35 31.78
C THR A 450 0.39 8.19 30.79
N CYS A 451 1.13 7.09 31.05
CA CYS A 451 1.03 5.85 30.27
C CYS A 451 -0.39 5.28 30.32
N ALA A 452 -0.98 5.16 31.51
CA ALA A 452 -2.36 4.71 31.69
C ALA A 452 -3.35 5.57 30.88
N THR A 453 -3.21 6.90 30.93
CA THR A 453 -4.08 7.83 30.18
C THR A 453 -3.93 7.67 28.66
N ASN A 454 -2.69 7.61 28.16
CA ASN A 454 -2.42 7.47 26.73
C ASN A 454 -2.87 6.11 26.20
N ARG A 455 -2.65 5.03 26.96
CA ARG A 455 -3.08 3.67 26.62
C ARG A 455 -4.60 3.61 26.52
N THR A 456 -5.32 4.09 27.53
CA THR A 456 -6.79 4.13 27.50
C THR A 456 -7.30 4.92 26.30
N SER A 457 -6.71 6.09 26.02
CA SER A 457 -7.08 6.92 24.86
C SER A 457 -6.80 6.23 23.52
N PHE A 458 -5.67 5.53 23.41
CA PHE A 458 -5.26 4.83 22.19
C PHE A 458 -6.21 3.67 21.85
N TYR A 459 -6.69 2.95 22.86
CA TYR A 459 -7.61 1.82 22.68
C TYR A 459 -9.10 2.18 22.78
N ALA A 460 -9.44 3.41 23.22
CA ALA A 460 -10.82 3.88 23.32
C ALA A 460 -11.49 4.14 21.95
N THR A 461 -10.71 4.35 20.87
CA THR A 461 -11.23 4.72 19.55
C THR A 461 -11.90 3.58 18.76
N GLY A 462 -12.11 2.40 19.37
CA GLY A 462 -12.77 1.26 18.74
C GLY A 462 -13.96 0.65 19.49
N ASN A 463 -14.30 1.10 20.71
CA ASN A 463 -15.37 0.47 21.48
C ASN A 463 -16.00 1.42 22.50
N SER A 464 -17.30 1.70 22.36
CA SER A 464 -18.11 2.39 23.38
C SER A 464 -18.38 1.53 24.63
N ASN A 465 -17.84 0.31 24.72
CA ASN A 465 -17.82 -0.47 25.94
C ASN A 465 -16.36 -0.64 26.41
N GLY A 466 -15.91 0.29 27.25
CA GLY A 466 -14.63 0.20 27.92
C GLY A 466 -14.58 -1.01 28.84
N VAL A 467 -13.76 -2.00 28.48
CA VAL A 467 -13.16 -2.92 29.43
C VAL A 467 -11.68 -2.95 29.12
N VAL A 468 -10.90 -2.40 30.06
CA VAL A 468 -9.46 -2.58 30.15
C VAL A 468 -9.23 -4.09 30.26
N VAL A 469 -8.64 -4.71 29.24
CA VAL A 469 -8.20 -6.11 29.38
C VAL A 469 -6.87 -6.07 30.13
N GLU A 470 -6.96 -6.12 31.45
CA GLU A 470 -5.86 -6.53 32.31
C GLU A 470 -5.70 -8.04 32.13
N THR A 471 -4.63 -8.48 31.46
CA THR A 471 -4.23 -9.89 31.56
C THR A 471 -3.42 -10.03 32.84
N ASN A 472 -4.10 -10.40 33.93
CA ASN A 472 -3.41 -11.02 35.05
C ASN A 472 -2.81 -12.34 34.55
N THR A 473 -1.53 -12.55 34.84
CA THR A 473 -0.90 -13.88 34.70
C THR A 473 -1.28 -14.78 35.86
#